data_AF-A0A6M3LIJ0-F1
#
_entry.id   AF-A0A6M3LIJ0-F1
#
_cell.length_a   1.000
_cell.length_b   1.000
_cell.length_c   1.000
_cell.angle_alpha   90.00
_cell.angle_beta   90.00
_cell.angle_gamma   90.00
#
_symmetry.space_group_name_H-M   'P 1'
#
loop_
_entity.id
_entity.type
_entity.pdbx_description
1 polymer ?
#
loop_
_entity_poly.entity_id
_entity_poly.type
_entity_poly.pdbx_seq_one_letter_code
_entity_poly.pdbx_strand_id
1 'polypeptide(L)'
;MYSLKTIKSMSREAAEIASEENLVPFIVEKEDLYNIPPFPFPNLGDYVPTGWTLDKEYFVDSSGFGSEEESALTASQFLKEIKTGKGYALTECGQFQVYVGEYYKKGD
;
A
#
# COMPACT_ATOMS: atom_id res chain seq x y z
N MET A 1 -2.74 -9.72 18.35
CA MET A 1 -3.20 -8.40 17.85
C MET A 1 -2.37 -7.31 18.49
N TYR A 2 -1.75 -6.46 17.69
CA TYR A 2 -1.13 -5.24 18.20
C TYR A 2 -2.19 -4.31 18.79
N SER A 3 -1.84 -3.56 19.83
CA SER A 3 -2.72 -2.50 20.32
C SER A 3 -2.81 -1.39 19.28
N LEU A 4 -3.96 -0.70 19.19
CA LEU A 4 -4.17 0.45 18.29
C LEU A 4 -3.06 1.51 18.40
N LYS A 5 -2.51 1.70 19.60
CA LYS A 5 -1.37 2.61 19.84
C LYS A 5 -0.09 2.15 19.14
N THR A 6 0.17 0.85 19.11
CA THR A 6 1.34 0.26 18.46
C THR A 6 1.25 0.42 16.95
N ILE A 7 0.07 0.16 16.37
CA ILE A 7 -0.18 0.30 14.94
C ILE A 7 0.04 1.76 14.50
N LYS A 8 -0.53 2.72 15.22
CA LYS A 8 -0.31 4.15 14.96
C LYS A 8 1.15 4.58 15.11
N SER A 9 1.86 4.03 16.09
CA SER A 9 3.28 4.33 16.27
C SER A 9 4.12 3.80 15.10
N MET A 10 3.81 2.60 14.60
CA MET A 10 4.49 2.00 13.45
C MET A 10 4.19 2.75 12.14
N SER A 11 2.94 3.17 11.95
CA SER A 11 2.56 4.01 10.80
C SER A 11 3.32 5.34 10.80
N ARG A 12 3.40 5.99 11.96
CA ARG A 12 4.13 7.24 12.11
C ARG A 12 5.63 7.08 11.85
N GLU A 13 6.24 6.03 12.41
CA GLU A 13 7.67 5.75 12.18
C GLU A 13 7.96 5.47 10.70
N ALA A 14 7.08 4.71 10.03
CA ALA A 14 7.17 4.50 8.59
C ALA A 14 7.04 5.81 7.80
N ALA A 15 6.16 6.72 8.21
CA ALA A 15 6.01 8.03 7.59
C ALA A 15 7.26 8.91 7.74
N GLU A 16 7.90 8.86 8.90
CA GLU A 16 9.15 9.58 9.16
C GLU A 16 10.26 9.05 8.25
N ILE A 17 10.47 7.73 8.20
CA ILE A 17 11.45 7.08 7.31
C ILE A 17 11.16 7.40 5.85
N ALA A 18 9.89 7.32 5.43
CA ALA A 18 9.49 7.60 4.06
C ALA A 18 9.76 9.05 3.65
N SER A 19 9.57 10.00 4.58
CA SER A 19 9.90 11.40 4.35
C SER A 19 11.40 11.63 4.26
N GLU A 20 12.21 10.98 5.11
CA GLU A 20 13.67 11.11 5.10
C GLU A 20 14.29 10.51 3.83
N GLU A 21 13.85 9.30 3.46
CA GLU A 21 14.32 8.57 2.29
C GLU A 21 13.67 9.04 0.98
N ASN A 22 12.78 10.04 1.02
CA ASN A 22 12.03 10.56 -0.12
C ASN A 22 11.31 9.45 -0.91
N LEU A 23 10.73 8.49 -0.19
CA LEU A 23 10.00 7.38 -0.79
C LEU A 23 8.78 7.91 -1.56
N VAL A 24 8.55 7.30 -2.73
CA VAL A 24 7.41 7.59 -3.60
C VAL A 24 6.59 6.33 -3.83
N PRO A 25 5.29 6.44 -4.12
CA PRO A 25 4.46 5.28 -4.41
C PRO A 25 5.01 4.53 -5.62
N PHE A 26 4.96 3.20 -5.55
CA PHE A 26 5.41 2.33 -6.63
C PHE A 26 4.49 2.47 -7.84
N ILE A 27 5.01 2.96 -8.96
CA ILE A 27 4.23 3.12 -10.18
C ILE A 27 4.12 1.77 -10.85
N VAL A 28 2.89 1.31 -11.04
CA VAL A 28 2.68 0.05 -11.75
C VAL A 28 2.68 0.32 -13.25
N GLU A 29 3.64 -0.24 -13.97
CA GLU A 29 3.66 -0.23 -15.42
C GLU A 29 3.03 -1.52 -15.98
N LYS A 30 2.81 -1.56 -17.31
CA LYS A 30 2.20 -2.73 -17.97
C LYS A 30 3.05 -3.99 -17.85
N GLU A 31 4.36 -3.83 -17.76
CA GLU A 31 5.32 -4.93 -17.63
C GLU A 31 5.30 -5.52 -16.23
N ASP A 32 5.08 -4.68 -15.22
CA ASP A 32 4.99 -5.09 -13.82
C ASP A 32 3.75 -5.95 -13.52
N LEU A 33 2.63 -5.74 -14.22
CA LEU A 33 1.41 -6.54 -14.00
C LEU A 33 1.59 -8.05 -14.13
N TYR A 34 2.60 -8.50 -14.88
CA TYR A 34 2.85 -9.94 -15.10
C TYR A 34 3.82 -10.56 -14.09
N ASN A 35 4.61 -9.75 -13.36
CA ASN A 35 5.67 -10.23 -12.47
C ASN A 35 5.74 -9.48 -11.12
N ILE A 36 4.76 -8.66 -10.79
CA ILE A 36 4.69 -7.98 -9.49
C ILE A 36 4.65 -9.03 -8.38
N PRO A 37 5.57 -9.01 -7.41
CA PRO A 37 5.44 -9.80 -6.20
C PRO A 37 4.18 -9.34 -5.43
N PRO A 38 3.65 -10.10 -4.47
CA PRO A 38 2.39 -9.73 -3.82
C PRO A 38 2.44 -8.37 -3.10
N PHE A 39 3.62 -7.92 -2.65
CA PHE A 39 3.81 -6.64 -1.94
C PHE A 39 5.18 -5.96 -2.22
N PRO A 40 5.44 -5.41 -3.43
CA PRO A 40 6.63 -4.59 -3.70
C PRO A 40 6.50 -3.16 -3.18
N PHE A 41 5.34 -2.82 -2.61
CA PHE A 41 4.97 -1.44 -2.31
C PHE A 41 5.80 -0.89 -1.15
N PRO A 42 6.37 0.33 -1.29
CA PRO A 42 7.06 0.97 -0.20
C PRO A 42 6.07 1.31 0.91
N ASN A 43 6.54 1.25 2.15
CA ASN A 43 5.74 1.68 3.30
C ASN A 43 5.90 3.19 3.49
N LEU A 44 4.83 3.92 3.21
CA LEU A 44 4.76 5.37 3.42
C LEU A 44 4.06 5.73 4.73
N GLY A 45 3.37 4.79 5.39
CA GLY A 45 2.59 5.13 6.57
C GLY A 45 1.55 6.23 6.27
N ASP A 46 1.50 7.23 7.14
CA ASP A 46 0.71 8.46 6.97
C ASP A 46 1.38 9.51 6.04
N TYR A 47 2.54 9.24 5.44
CA TYR A 47 3.24 10.19 4.57
C TYR A 47 2.65 10.20 3.15
N VAL A 48 2.32 11.40 2.66
CA VAL A 48 1.90 11.62 1.27
C VAL A 48 2.96 12.46 0.56
N PRO A 49 3.73 11.88 -0.38
CA PRO A 49 4.81 12.60 -1.05
C PRO A 49 4.28 13.74 -1.92
N THR A 50 5.08 14.80 -2.02
CA THR A 50 4.75 15.99 -2.82
C THR A 50 4.53 15.61 -4.29
N GLY A 51 3.45 16.14 -4.89
CA GLY A 51 3.07 15.80 -6.26
C GLY A 51 2.23 14.52 -6.38
N TRP A 52 1.90 13.85 -5.27
CA TRP A 52 0.98 12.72 -5.23
C TRP A 52 -0.30 13.08 -4.47
N THR A 53 -1.36 12.34 -4.76
CA THR A 53 -2.61 12.37 -4.01
C THR A 53 -3.13 10.97 -3.82
N LEU A 54 -3.46 10.64 -2.58
CA LEU A 54 -4.15 9.41 -2.23
C LEU A 54 -5.59 9.48 -2.77
N ASP A 55 -5.95 8.53 -3.63
CA ASP A 55 -7.27 8.38 -4.23
C ASP A 55 -8.15 7.45 -3.39
N LYS A 56 -7.61 6.27 -3.07
CA LYS A 56 -8.33 5.18 -2.42
C LYS A 56 -7.37 4.31 -1.62
N GLU A 57 -7.87 3.68 -0.57
CA GLU A 57 -7.13 2.67 0.18
C GLU A 57 -7.80 1.30 0.02
N TYR A 58 -6.97 0.28 -0.10
CA TYR A 58 -7.36 -1.13 -0.21
C TYR A 58 -6.92 -1.85 1.04
N PHE A 59 -7.84 -2.62 1.62
CA PHE A 59 -7.53 -3.49 2.76
C PHE A 59 -7.17 -4.88 2.24
N VAL A 60 -5.92 -5.28 2.41
CA VAL A 60 -5.35 -6.48 1.81
C VAL A 60 -4.82 -7.42 2.90
N ASP A 61 -5.21 -8.69 2.83
CA ASP A 61 -4.63 -9.74 3.64
C ASP A 61 -3.25 -10.13 3.08
N SER A 62 -2.20 -9.90 3.87
CA SER A 62 -0.81 -10.20 3.50
C SER A 62 -0.38 -11.62 3.90
N SER A 63 -1.20 -12.32 4.68
CA SER A 63 -0.91 -13.68 5.14
C SER A 63 -0.99 -14.72 4.03
N GLY A 64 -1.76 -14.44 2.96
CA GLY A 64 -1.97 -15.37 1.85
C GLY A 64 -2.91 -16.54 2.19
N PHE A 65 -3.54 -16.52 3.37
CA PHE A 65 -4.53 -17.51 3.82
C PHE A 65 -5.97 -16.96 3.83
N GLY A 66 -6.19 -15.71 3.41
CA GLY A 66 -7.51 -15.12 3.28
C GLY A 66 -8.42 -15.88 2.30
N SER A 67 -9.66 -16.15 2.72
CA SER A 67 -10.70 -16.71 1.84
C SER A 67 -11.43 -15.59 1.10
N GLU A 68 -11.95 -15.87 -0.09
CA GLU A 68 -12.65 -14.88 -0.94
C GLU A 68 -13.96 -14.32 -0.31
N GLU A 69 -14.39 -14.90 0.81
CA GLU A 69 -15.58 -14.54 1.57
C GLU A 69 -15.30 -13.58 2.74
N GLU A 70 -14.03 -13.18 2.95
CA GLU A 70 -13.64 -12.25 4.02
C GLU A 70 -13.70 -10.77 3.57
N SER A 71 -13.80 -9.84 4.52
CA SER A 71 -13.85 -8.38 4.23
C SER A 71 -12.52 -7.80 3.70
N ALA A 72 -11.42 -8.55 3.77
CA ALA A 72 -10.11 -8.16 3.26
C ALA A 72 -9.86 -8.78 1.88
N LEU A 73 -9.37 -7.99 0.93
CA LEU A 73 -8.97 -8.51 -0.38
C LEU A 73 -7.77 -9.43 -0.22
N THR A 74 -7.75 -10.56 -0.92
CA THR A 74 -6.52 -11.35 -1.03
C THR A 74 -5.50 -10.62 -1.89
N ALA A 75 -4.20 -10.89 -1.71
CA ALA A 75 -3.16 -10.30 -2.55
C ALA A 75 -3.47 -10.47 -4.05
N SER A 76 -3.95 -11.64 -4.48
CA SER A 76 -4.33 -11.89 -5.87
C SER A 76 -5.54 -11.09 -6.36
N GLN A 77 -6.52 -10.81 -5.48
CA GLN A 77 -7.65 -9.94 -5.83
C GLN A 77 -7.20 -8.48 -5.93
N PHE A 78 -6.35 -8.03 -5.01
CA PHE A 78 -5.76 -6.70 -5.07
C PHE A 78 -4.96 -6.49 -6.36
N LEU A 79 -4.15 -7.46 -6.79
CA LEU A 79 -3.42 -7.38 -8.07
C LEU A 79 -4.33 -7.21 -9.29
N LYS A 80 -5.59 -7.67 -9.24
CA LYS A 80 -6.58 -7.45 -10.31
C LYS A 80 -7.16 -6.03 -10.30
N GLU A 81 -7.19 -5.39 -9.13
CA GLU A 81 -7.68 -4.02 -8.96
C GLU A 81 -6.61 -2.97 -9.32
N ILE A 82 -5.33 -3.36 -9.32
CA ILE A 82 -4.22 -2.50 -9.70
C ILE A 82 -4.36 -2.02 -11.14
N LYS A 83 -4.14 -0.72 -11.34
CA LYS A 83 -4.21 -0.03 -12.63
C LYS A 83 -2.84 0.50 -13.04
N THR A 84 -2.51 0.31 -14.31
CA THR A 84 -1.25 0.85 -14.86
C THR A 84 -1.25 2.37 -14.86
N GLY A 85 -0.13 2.99 -14.52
CA GLY A 85 0.02 4.44 -14.43
C GLY A 85 -0.44 5.04 -13.10
N LYS A 86 -0.95 4.22 -12.17
CA LYS A 86 -1.20 4.61 -10.78
C LYS A 86 -0.03 4.21 -9.89
N GLY A 87 0.14 4.94 -8.80
CA GLY A 87 1.14 4.66 -7.76
C GLY A 87 0.51 3.88 -6.61
N TYR A 88 1.23 2.95 -6.02
CA TYR A 88 0.74 2.14 -4.89
C TYR A 88 1.77 2.11 -3.76
N ALA A 89 1.31 2.28 -2.52
CA ALA A 89 2.16 2.26 -1.33
C ALA A 89 1.41 1.71 -0.12
N LEU A 90 2.13 1.16 0.86
CA LEU A 90 1.52 0.74 2.12
C LEU A 90 1.30 1.98 3.00
N THR A 91 0.07 2.20 3.45
CA THR A 91 -0.31 3.28 4.38
C THR A 91 -0.35 2.78 5.82
N GLU A 92 -0.61 1.50 6.03
CA GLU A 92 -0.55 0.89 7.36
C GLU A 92 -0.16 -0.59 7.24
N CYS A 93 0.80 -1.02 8.05
CA CYS A 93 1.29 -2.40 8.06
C CYS A 93 0.92 -3.09 9.39
N GLY A 94 -0.07 -3.98 9.35
CA GLY A 94 -0.38 -4.89 10.44
C GLY A 94 0.37 -6.22 10.33
N GLN A 95 0.18 -7.09 11.33
CA GLN A 95 0.86 -8.40 11.40
C GLN A 95 0.44 -9.36 10.27
N PHE A 96 -0.81 -9.25 9.82
CA PHE A 96 -1.42 -10.15 8.81
C PHE A 96 -2.26 -9.40 7.77
N GLN A 97 -2.55 -8.12 8.02
CA GLN A 97 -3.41 -7.26 7.21
C GLN A 97 -2.69 -5.94 6.99
N VAL A 98 -2.75 -5.43 5.77
CA VAL A 98 -2.11 -4.17 5.38
C VAL A 98 -3.11 -3.29 4.64
N TYR A 99 -2.92 -1.98 4.76
CA TYR A 99 -3.62 -0.99 3.95
C TYR A 99 -2.69 -0.53 2.83
N VAL A 100 -3.18 -0.61 1.60
CA VAL A 100 -2.47 -0.16 0.39
C VAL A 100 -3.19 1.05 -0.17
N GLY A 101 -2.52 2.21 -0.15
CA GLY A 101 -3.00 3.42 -0.81
C GLY A 101 -2.72 3.39 -2.30
N GLU A 102 -3.73 3.71 -3.10
CA GLU A 102 -3.61 4.08 -4.51
C GLU A 102 -3.46 5.59 -4.64
N TYR A 103 -2.45 6.00 -5.39
CA TYR A 103 -2.07 7.38 -5.58
C TYR A 103 -2.08 7.73 -7.06
N TYR A 104 -2.38 8.99 -7.36
CA TYR A 104 -2.16 9.60 -8.68
C TYR A 104 -1.24 10.79 -8.57
N LYS A 105 -0.48 11.06 -9.64
CA LYS A 105 0.33 12.27 -9.73
C LYS A 105 -0.58 13.48 -9.95
N LYS A 106 -0.41 14.52 -9.14
CA LYS A 106 -0.96 15.86 -9.38
C LYS A 106 -0.20 16.47 -10.55
N GLY A 107 -0.77 16.44 -11.75
CA GLY A 107 -0.18 17.08 -12.92
C GLY A 107 -0.32 16.34 -14.26
N ASP A 108 -1.15 15.30 -14.33
CA ASP A 108 -1.64 14.75 -15.61
C ASP A 108 -3.03 15.33 -15.92
#